data_AF-A0A8F1SBE1-F1
#
_entry.id   AF-A0A8F1SBE1-F1
#
_cell.length_a   1.000
_cell.length_b   1.000
_cell.length_c   1.000
_cell.angle_alpha   90.00
_cell.angle_beta   90.00
_cell.angle_gamma   90.00
#
_symmetry.space_group_name_H-M   'P 1'
#
loop_
_entity.id
_entity.type
_entity.pdbx_description
1 polymer ?
#
loop_
_entity_poly.entity_id
_entity_poly.type
_entity_poly.pdbx_seq_one_letter_code
_entity_poly.pdbx_strand_id
1 'polypeptide(L)'
;MLQLEKCHRIERDFRYYCARVYRLDGQDKIKDPIGMTGARLEIKANVVSGLVPHITNLQKSAEMAKVEAVSVVPSVLAAAQSVLTESQRENGVAVIDFGAATTGIAIYEEGDLQHLAVIPMGGQNVTNDLAIGLRTDPEIAEVVKLAHARFGGETLGEVETKVEKQT
;
A
#
# COMPACT_ATOMS: atom_id res chain seq x y z
N MET A 1 11.97 18.31 20.06
CA MET A 1 11.74 17.11 20.90
C MET A 1 10.46 16.44 20.39
N LEU A 2 10.58 15.49 19.45
CA LEU A 2 9.43 14.74 18.94
C LEU A 2 8.97 13.79 20.05
N GLN A 3 7.82 14.06 20.67
CA GLN A 3 7.19 13.15 21.63
C GLN A 3 6.61 11.94 20.88
N LEU A 4 7.43 10.91 20.70
CA LEU A 4 7.07 9.56 20.25
C LEU A 4 6.68 8.65 21.43
N GLU A 5 6.21 9.21 22.55
CA GLU A 5 6.20 8.52 23.84
C GLU A 5 5.15 7.44 24.05
N LYS A 6 4.32 7.08 23.06
CA LYS A 6 3.32 6.00 23.27
C LYS A 6 3.18 5.04 22.09
N CYS A 7 4.29 4.57 21.52
CA CYS A 7 4.27 3.33 20.74
C CYS A 7 4.45 2.14 21.70
N HIS A 8 3.34 1.48 22.03
CA HIS A 8 3.29 0.30 22.88
C HIS A 8 4.27 -0.79 22.38
N ARG A 9 5.24 -1.13 23.22
CA ARG A 9 6.04 -2.36 23.34
C ARG A 9 5.73 -3.52 22.36
N ILE A 10 5.95 -3.31 21.08
CA ILE A 10 6.08 -4.31 20.01
C ILE A 10 7.18 -3.75 19.09
N GLU A 11 8.16 -4.57 18.72
CA GLU A 11 9.29 -4.20 17.85
C GLU A 11 8.81 -3.75 16.45
N ARG A 12 8.32 -2.51 16.35
CA ARG A 12 7.96 -1.84 15.10
C ARG A 12 9.08 -0.88 14.72
N ASP A 13 9.59 -1.04 13.50
CA ASP A 13 10.60 -0.14 12.94
C ASP A 13 9.88 0.98 12.17
N PHE A 14 10.37 2.21 12.32
CA PHE A 14 9.82 3.37 11.63
C PHE A 14 10.53 3.54 10.29
N ARG A 15 9.80 3.46 9.17
CA ARG A 15 10.42 3.47 7.83
C ARG A 15 9.92 4.57 6.91
N TYR A 16 8.69 5.06 7.08
CA TYR A 16 8.13 6.03 6.14
C TYR A 16 7.36 7.15 6.85
N TYR A 17 7.73 8.40 6.56
CA TYR A 17 7.05 9.60 7.02
C TYR A 17 6.59 10.42 5.81
N CYS A 18 5.36 10.94 5.87
CA CYS A 18 4.83 11.89 4.90
C CYS A 18 4.53 13.19 5.65
N ALA A 19 5.38 14.20 5.47
CA ALA A 19 5.19 15.51 6.05
C ALA A 19 4.00 16.19 5.38
N ARG A 20 3.11 16.76 6.18
CA ARG A 20 1.87 17.38 5.73
C ARG A 20 1.92 18.89 5.87
N VAL A 21 2.31 19.38 7.05
CA VAL A 21 2.40 20.82 7.33
C VAL A 21 3.56 21.09 8.26
N TYR A 22 4.29 22.18 7.99
CA TYR A 22 5.30 22.73 8.87
C TYR A 22 4.75 23.93 9.64
N ARG A 23 5.25 24.09 10.86
CA ARG A 23 5.00 25.27 11.69
C ARG A 23 6.32 25.80 12.22
N LEU A 24 6.58 27.09 12.02
CA LEU A 24 7.82 27.75 12.46
C LEU A 24 7.49 28.89 13.42
N ASP A 25 8.02 28.85 14.64
CA ASP A 25 7.83 29.90 15.67
C ASP A 25 6.37 30.35 15.87
N GLY A 26 5.43 29.41 15.73
CA GLY A 26 3.99 29.67 15.88
C GLY A 26 3.25 29.93 14.56
N GLN A 27 3.95 30.22 13.46
CA GLN A 27 3.38 30.41 12.13
C GLN A 27 3.02 29.06 11.49
N ASP A 28 1.72 28.82 11.29
CA ASP A 28 1.16 27.59 10.72
C ASP A 28 1.12 27.60 9.19
N LYS A 29 0.84 26.43 8.59
CA LYS A 29 0.60 26.22 7.14
C LYS A 29 1.80 26.52 6.23
N ILE A 30 3.01 26.32 6.73
CA ILE A 30 4.22 26.38 5.88
C ILE A 30 4.29 25.07 5.09
N LYS A 31 4.34 25.16 3.75
CA LYS A 31 4.51 23.99 2.85
C LYS A 31 5.97 23.58 2.73
N ASP A 32 6.87 24.56 2.58
CA ASP A 32 8.31 24.34 2.49
C ASP A 32 9.04 25.31 3.44
N PRO A 33 9.68 24.82 4.52
CA PRO A 33 10.41 25.66 5.46
C PRO A 33 11.85 25.94 5.01
N ILE A 34 12.31 25.39 3.88
CA ILE A 34 13.68 25.56 3.41
C ILE A 34 13.96 27.06 3.17
N GLY A 35 15.03 27.57 3.79
CA GLY A 35 15.44 28.98 3.71
C GLY A 35 14.80 29.89 4.76
N MET A 36 13.92 29.38 5.61
CA MET A 36 13.37 30.14 6.74
C MET A 36 14.27 30.04 7.98
N THR A 37 14.32 31.11 8.78
CA THR A 37 15.05 31.13 10.06
C THR A 37 14.03 31.16 11.20
N GLY A 38 14.21 30.29 12.19
CA GLY A 38 13.38 30.29 13.39
C GLY A 38 14.00 29.47 14.51
N ALA A 39 13.47 29.63 15.72
CA ALA A 39 13.95 28.96 16.92
C ALA A 39 13.33 27.55 17.09
N ARG A 40 12.09 27.34 16.60
CA ARG A 40 11.33 26.11 16.77
C ARG A 40 10.58 25.74 15.49
N LEU A 41 10.95 24.60 14.91
CA LEU A 41 10.23 23.95 13.81
C LEU A 41 9.41 22.76 14.34
N GLU A 42 8.13 22.76 14.03
CA GLU A 42 7.20 21.66 14.29
C GLU A 42 6.71 21.08 12.96
N ILE A 43 6.45 19.78 12.95
CA ILE A 43 6.00 19.05 11.77
C ILE A 43 4.75 18.25 12.14
N LYS A 44 3.70 18.39 11.33
CA LYS A 44 2.58 17.45 11.32
C LYS A 44 2.82 16.47 10.17
N ALA A 45 3.04 15.20 10.49
CA ALA A 45 3.33 14.15 9.53
C ALA A 45 2.48 12.91 9.78
N ASN A 46 2.15 12.19 8.72
CA ASN A 46 1.65 10.83 8.81
C ASN A 46 2.84 9.87 8.91
N VAL A 47 2.77 8.94 9.86
CA VAL A 47 3.82 7.95 10.11
C VAL A 47 3.30 6.56 9.80
N VAL A 48 4.04 5.83 8.97
CA VAL A 48 3.75 4.44 8.64
C VAL A 48 4.83 3.56 9.29
N SER A 49 4.39 2.59 10.08
CA SER A 49 5.27 1.65 10.79
C SER A 49 4.92 0.21 10.43
N GLY A 50 5.94 -0.64 10.39
CA GLY A 50 5.81 -2.07 10.15
C GLY A 50 6.55 -2.86 11.23
N LEU A 51 6.29 -4.17 11.31
CA LEU A 51 7.03 -5.05 12.21
C LEU A 51 8.48 -5.22 11.70
N VAL A 52 9.46 -5.06 12.59
CA VAL A 52 10.90 -5.16 12.27
C VAL A 52 11.21 -6.43 11.46
N PRO A 53 10.74 -7.64 11.83
CA PRO A 53 11.11 -8.86 11.13
C PRO A 53 10.69 -8.89 9.66
N HIS A 54 9.53 -8.30 9.33
CA HIS A 54 9.05 -8.24 7.95
C HIS A 54 9.93 -7.32 7.10
N ILE A 55 10.33 -6.18 7.66
CA ILE A 55 11.21 -5.25 6.95
C ILE A 55 12.60 -5.86 6.75
N THR A 56 13.16 -6.50 7.78
CA THR A 56 14.45 -7.19 7.67
C THR A 56 14.43 -8.29 6.62
N ASN A 57 13.33 -9.04 6.51
CA ASN A 57 13.19 -10.07 5.48
C ASN A 57 13.20 -9.47 4.07
N LEU A 58 12.49 -8.36 3.83
CA LEU A 58 12.50 -7.66 2.55
C LEU A 58 13.90 -7.18 2.16
N GLN A 59 14.65 -6.61 3.12
CA GLN A 59 16.03 -6.17 2.90
C GLN A 59 16.95 -7.33 2.53
N LYS A 60 16.87 -8.43 3.28
CA LYS A 60 17.64 -9.65 2.97
C LYS A 60 17.30 -10.22 1.59
N SER A 61 16.03 -10.21 1.19
CA SER A 61 15.63 -10.64 -0.15
C SER A 61 16.25 -9.78 -1.25
N ALA A 62 16.34 -8.46 -1.06
CA ALA A 62 17.02 -7.56 -2.01
C ALA A 62 18.54 -7.81 -2.04
N GLU A 63 19.17 -7.98 -0.88
CA GLU A 63 20.60 -8.31 -0.76
C GLU A 63 20.95 -9.63 -1.45
N MET A 64 20.11 -10.66 -1.30
CA MET A 64 20.26 -11.95 -2.00
C MET A 64 20.19 -11.78 -3.53
N ALA A 65 19.40 -10.83 -4.01
CA ALA A 65 19.34 -10.44 -5.42
C ALA A 65 20.50 -9.51 -5.83
N LYS A 66 21.45 -9.22 -4.93
CA LYS A 66 22.57 -8.27 -5.11
C LYS A 66 22.11 -6.84 -5.42
N VAL A 67 20.96 -6.44 -4.87
CA VAL A 67 20.41 -5.09 -4.98
C VAL A 67 20.44 -4.43 -3.61
N GLU A 68 20.96 -3.21 -3.54
CA GLU A 68 20.95 -2.40 -2.32
C GLU A 68 19.61 -1.66 -2.18
N ALA A 69 18.86 -1.99 -1.13
CA ALA A 69 17.57 -1.36 -0.86
C ALA A 69 17.77 0.02 -0.19
N VAL A 70 17.56 1.10 -0.94
CA VAL A 70 17.70 2.48 -0.45
C VAL A 70 16.62 2.85 0.57
N SER A 71 15.37 2.44 0.31
CA SER A 71 14.24 2.73 1.20
C SER A 71 13.11 1.71 1.04
N VAL A 72 12.23 1.66 2.03
CA VAL A 72 11.02 0.84 1.99
C VAL A 72 9.81 1.76 1.99
N VAL A 73 8.96 1.60 0.99
CA VAL A 73 7.76 2.42 0.77
C VAL A 73 6.53 1.50 0.74
N PRO A 74 5.41 1.88 1.37
CA PRO A 74 4.15 1.17 1.22
C PRO A 74 3.73 1.05 -0.25
N SER A 75 3.30 -0.14 -0.69
CA SER A 75 2.99 -0.41 -2.11
C SER A 75 1.99 0.57 -2.70
N VAL A 76 0.90 0.86 -1.98
CA VAL A 76 -0.15 1.77 -2.44
C VAL A 76 0.34 3.21 -2.60
N LEU A 77 1.35 3.65 -1.83
CA LEU A 77 1.94 4.98 -2.00
C LEU A 77 2.82 5.03 -3.26
N ALA A 78 3.58 3.96 -3.53
CA ALA A 78 4.35 3.84 -4.77
C ALA A 78 3.41 3.76 -5.98
N ALA A 79 2.33 2.98 -5.90
CA ALA A 79 1.30 2.91 -6.93
C ALA A 79 0.65 4.27 -7.16
N ALA A 80 0.24 4.98 -6.10
CA ALA A 80 -0.33 6.31 -6.20
C ALA A 80 0.61 7.31 -6.88
N GLN A 81 1.90 7.29 -6.57
CA GLN A 81 2.89 8.13 -7.25
C GLN A 81 3.03 7.81 -8.74
N SER A 82 2.84 6.54 -9.12
CA SER A 82 2.98 6.11 -10.51
C SER A 82 1.77 6.42 -11.39
N VAL A 83 0.55 6.44 -10.81
CA VAL A 83 -0.70 6.59 -11.57
C VAL A 83 -1.37 7.95 -11.44
N LEU A 84 -1.09 8.72 -10.37
CA LEU A 84 -1.75 9.99 -10.12
C LEU A 84 -1.00 11.18 -10.72
N THR A 85 -1.73 12.01 -11.44
CA THR A 85 -1.29 13.37 -11.79
C THR A 85 -1.42 14.31 -10.58
N GLU A 86 -0.68 15.43 -10.61
CA GLU A 86 -0.76 16.46 -9.57
C GLU A 86 -2.18 17.03 -9.43
N SER A 87 -2.85 17.31 -10.55
CA SER A 87 -4.24 17.80 -10.55
C SER A 87 -5.22 16.82 -9.89
N GLN A 88 -5.08 15.50 -10.11
CA GLN A 88 -5.93 14.52 -9.42
C GLN A 88 -5.66 14.51 -7.91
N ARG A 89 -4.40 14.69 -7.51
CA ARG A 89 -4.02 14.74 -6.09
C ARG A 89 -4.53 15.98 -5.37
N GLU A 90 -4.55 17.12 -6.07
CA GLU A 90 -5.08 18.39 -5.55
C GLU A 90 -6.60 18.35 -5.40
N ASN A 91 -7.31 17.84 -6.41
CA ASN A 91 -8.78 17.78 -6.43
C ASN A 91 -9.39 16.76 -5.46
N GLY A 92 -8.56 15.89 -4.88
CA GLY A 92 -9.00 14.81 -4.03
C GLY A 92 -9.16 13.49 -4.80
N VAL A 93 -8.43 12.45 -4.39
CA VAL A 93 -8.45 11.15 -5.06
C VAL A 93 -8.17 10.02 -4.08
N ALA A 94 -8.91 8.92 -4.23
CA ALA A 94 -8.64 7.66 -3.54
C ALA A 94 -7.99 6.67 -4.52
N VAL A 95 -6.86 6.12 -4.13
CA VAL A 95 -6.17 5.03 -4.83
C VAL A 95 -6.42 3.74 -4.07
N ILE A 96 -6.89 2.72 -4.78
CA ILE A 96 -7.10 1.39 -4.25
C ILE A 96 -6.18 0.43 -5.01
N ASP A 97 -5.21 -0.12 -4.30
CA ASP A 97 -4.21 -1.06 -4.80
C ASP A 97 -4.62 -2.49 -4.44
N PHE A 98 -5.16 -3.22 -5.41
CA PHE A 98 -5.58 -4.62 -5.23
C PHE A 98 -4.40 -5.57 -5.41
N GLY A 99 -3.82 -5.99 -4.29
CA GLY A 99 -2.80 -7.03 -4.25
C GLY A 99 -3.37 -8.45 -4.11
N ALA A 100 -2.49 -9.44 -4.08
CA ALA A 100 -2.87 -10.84 -3.86
C ALA A 100 -3.37 -11.08 -2.44
N ALA A 101 -2.59 -10.70 -1.43
CA ALA A 101 -2.92 -10.92 -0.02
C ALA A 101 -3.64 -9.73 0.64
N THR A 102 -3.42 -8.52 0.13
CA THR A 102 -3.87 -7.28 0.78
C THR A 102 -4.35 -6.28 -0.25
N THR A 103 -5.28 -5.43 0.17
CA THR A 103 -5.74 -4.28 -0.61
C THR A 103 -5.31 -3.01 0.11
N GLY A 104 -4.47 -2.20 -0.53
CA GLY A 104 -4.02 -0.92 -0.01
C GLY A 104 -4.96 0.20 -0.40
N ILE A 105 -5.16 1.18 0.49
CA ILE A 105 -5.95 2.38 0.21
C ILE A 105 -5.13 3.60 0.60
N ALA A 106 -4.98 4.54 -0.33
CA ALA A 106 -4.40 5.86 -0.07
C ALA A 106 -5.36 6.94 -0.54
N ILE A 107 -5.66 7.91 0.33
CA ILE A 107 -6.54 9.04 0.00
C ILE A 107 -5.70 10.31 0.05
N TYR A 108 -5.77 11.08 -1.03
CA TYR A 108 -5.13 12.38 -1.16
C TYR A 108 -6.16 13.48 -1.27
N GLU A 109 -5.83 14.67 -0.76
CA GLU A 109 -6.62 15.90 -0.86
C GLU A 109 -5.68 17.09 -0.69
N GLU A 110 -5.88 18.16 -1.48
CA GLU A 110 -5.00 19.34 -1.50
C GLU A 110 -3.51 19.02 -1.75
N GLY A 111 -3.23 17.90 -2.45
CA GLY A 111 -1.87 17.44 -2.72
C GLY A 111 -1.27 16.56 -1.61
N ASP A 112 -1.88 16.53 -0.43
CA ASP A 112 -1.39 15.83 0.75
C ASP A 112 -2.03 14.45 0.92
N LEU A 113 -1.26 13.50 1.48
CA LEU A 113 -1.81 12.23 1.94
C LEU A 113 -2.70 12.45 3.17
N GLN A 114 -3.99 12.15 3.06
CA GLN A 114 -4.97 12.28 4.13
C GLN A 114 -5.13 11.00 4.93
N HIS A 115 -5.15 9.86 4.24
CA HIS A 115 -5.42 8.57 4.84
C HIS A 115 -4.63 7.47 4.16
N LEU A 116 -4.20 6.49 4.95
CA LEU A 116 -3.55 5.28 4.49
C LEU A 116 -4.09 4.10 5.29
N ALA A 117 -4.58 3.08 4.59
CA ALA A 117 -5.06 1.85 5.20
C ALA A 117 -4.62 0.63 4.38
N VAL A 118 -4.51 -0.50 5.06
CA VAL A 118 -4.25 -1.80 4.43
C VAL A 118 -5.31 -2.76 4.95
N ILE A 119 -6.09 -3.32 4.02
CA ILE A 119 -7.09 -4.34 4.31
C ILE A 119 -6.43 -5.71 4.06
N PRO A 120 -6.48 -6.65 5.02
CA PRO A 120 -5.90 -7.98 4.88
C PRO A 120 -6.80 -8.92 4.04
N MET A 121 -7.23 -8.42 2.87
CA MET A 121 -7.94 -9.18 1.86
C MET A 121 -7.46 -8.74 0.49
N GLY A 122 -7.32 -9.68 -0.44
CA GLY A 122 -6.90 -9.42 -1.81
C GLY A 122 -7.38 -10.50 -2.78
N GLY A 123 -6.74 -10.57 -3.95
CA GLY A 123 -7.09 -11.52 -4.99
C GLY A 123 -7.04 -12.99 -4.56
N GLN A 124 -6.20 -13.35 -3.57
CA GLN A 124 -6.10 -14.72 -3.05
C GLN A 124 -7.38 -15.17 -2.36
N ASN A 125 -8.12 -14.24 -1.72
CA ASN A 125 -9.41 -14.57 -1.11
C ASN A 125 -10.42 -15.01 -2.19
N VAL A 126 -10.46 -14.30 -3.32
CA VAL A 126 -11.30 -14.68 -4.47
C VAL A 126 -10.90 -16.05 -5.01
N THR A 127 -9.60 -16.32 -5.14
CA THR A 127 -9.09 -17.62 -5.58
C THR A 127 -9.50 -18.75 -4.65
N ASN A 128 -9.41 -18.54 -3.33
CA ASN A 128 -9.79 -19.53 -2.34
C ASN A 128 -11.29 -19.81 -2.36
N ASP A 129 -12.12 -18.77 -2.51
CA ASP A 129 -13.57 -18.91 -2.63
C ASP A 129 -13.95 -19.68 -3.90
N LEU A 130 -13.27 -19.40 -5.03
CA LEU A 130 -13.43 -20.16 -6.26
C LEU A 130 -12.99 -21.61 -6.12
N ALA A 131 -11.88 -21.88 -5.45
CA ALA A 131 -11.41 -23.24 -5.20
C ALA A 131 -12.44 -24.07 -4.43
N ILE A 132 -13.04 -23.47 -3.39
CA ILE A 132 -14.12 -24.10 -2.62
C ILE A 132 -15.37 -24.30 -3.47
N GLY A 133 -15.81 -23.27 -4.20
CA GLY A 133 -17.02 -23.31 -5.01
C GLY A 133 -16.95 -24.31 -6.17
N LEU A 134 -15.79 -24.40 -6.83
CA LEU A 134 -15.52 -25.31 -7.94
C LEU A 134 -14.99 -26.68 -7.49
N ARG A 135 -14.72 -26.86 -6.19
CA ARG A 135 -14.11 -28.07 -5.60
C ARG A 135 -12.82 -28.49 -6.32
N THR A 136 -11.95 -27.51 -6.55
CA THR A 136 -10.68 -27.69 -7.26
C THR A 136 -9.53 -27.14 -6.44
N ASP A 137 -8.30 -27.46 -6.85
CA ASP A 137 -7.10 -26.95 -6.20
C ASP A 137 -6.99 -25.42 -6.41
N PRO A 138 -6.48 -24.65 -5.44
CA PRO A 138 -6.33 -23.19 -5.57
C PRO A 138 -5.55 -22.75 -6.81
N GLU A 139 -4.59 -23.57 -7.26
CA GLU A 139 -3.83 -23.32 -8.48
C GLU A 139 -4.73 -23.34 -9.72
N ILE A 140 -5.63 -24.34 -9.82
CA ILE A 140 -6.60 -24.44 -10.91
C ILE A 140 -7.62 -23.31 -10.81
N ALA A 141 -8.06 -22.98 -9.59
CA ALA A 141 -8.98 -21.87 -9.36
C ALA A 141 -8.38 -20.52 -9.79
N GLU A 142 -7.07 -20.30 -9.60
CA GLU A 142 -6.39 -19.10 -10.08
C GLU A 142 -6.41 -19.02 -11.60
N VAL A 143 -6.12 -20.14 -12.29
CA VAL A 143 -6.17 -20.21 -13.76
C VAL A 143 -7.58 -19.88 -14.25
N VAL A 144 -8.62 -20.45 -13.62
CA VAL A 144 -10.02 -20.16 -13.97
C VAL A 144 -10.36 -18.69 -13.70
N LYS A 145 -9.91 -18.13 -12.58
CA LYS A 145 -10.11 -16.70 -12.25
C LYS A 145 -9.51 -15.81 -13.33
N LEU A 146 -8.26 -16.05 -13.73
CA LEU A 146 -7.58 -15.26 -14.75
C LEU A 146 -8.20 -15.43 -16.14
N ALA A 147 -8.71 -16.62 -16.46
CA ALA A 147 -9.32 -16.90 -17.76
C ALA A 147 -10.76 -16.36 -17.90
N HIS A 148 -11.53 -16.34 -16.81
CA HIS A 148 -12.99 -16.18 -16.89
C HIS A 148 -13.58 -15.13 -15.95
N ALA A 149 -12.88 -14.66 -14.92
CA ALA A 149 -13.46 -13.70 -13.99
C ALA A 149 -13.76 -12.36 -14.68
N ARG A 150 -14.98 -11.85 -14.45
CA ARG A 150 -15.41 -10.52 -14.88
C ARG A 150 -16.03 -9.78 -13.72
N PHE A 151 -15.81 -8.48 -13.66
CA PHE A 151 -16.44 -7.59 -12.71
C PHE A 151 -17.58 -6.83 -13.40
N GLY A 152 -18.79 -6.90 -12.87
CA GLY A 152 -20.00 -6.36 -13.49
C GLY A 152 -20.70 -7.40 -14.37
N GLY A 153 -21.93 -7.77 -13.99
CA GLY A 153 -22.63 -8.95 -14.48
C GLY A 153 -23.13 -8.82 -15.92
N GLU A 154 -22.45 -9.49 -16.84
CA GLU A 154 -23.09 -10.11 -18.00
C GLU A 154 -22.83 -11.62 -17.91
N THR A 155 -23.89 -12.39 -17.72
CA THR A 155 -23.84 -13.86 -17.66
C THR A 155 -23.49 -14.40 -19.05
N LEU A 156 -22.36 -15.10 -19.17
CA LEU A 156 -22.08 -15.95 -20.32
C LEU A 156 -22.39 -17.42 -19.95
N GLY A 157 -22.83 -18.18 -20.96
CA GLY A 157 -23.21 -19.58 -20.86
C GLY A 157 -22.07 -20.53 -20.45
N GLU A 158 -22.33 -21.83 -20.53
CA GLU A 158 -21.43 -22.88 -20.03
C GLU A 158 -19.98 -22.72 -20.53
N VAL A 159 -19.04 -22.71 -19.58
CA VAL A 159 -17.60 -22.60 -19.82
C VAL A 159 -16.96 -23.94 -19.49
N GLU A 160 -16.43 -24.64 -20.49
CA GLU A 160 -15.58 -25.81 -20.30
C GLU A 160 -14.10 -25.39 -20.26
N THR A 161 -13.39 -25.72 -19.18
CA THR A 161 -11.94 -25.54 -19.09
C THR A 161 -11.27 -26.92 -18.92
N LYS A 162 -10.46 -27.34 -19.88
CA LYS A 162 -9.63 -28.55 -19.77
C LYS A 162 -8.28 -28.16 -19.18
N VAL A 163 -8.01 -28.58 -17.95
CA VAL A 163 -6.68 -28.45 -17.33
C VAL A 163 -6.02 -29.83 -17.35
N GLU A 164 -4.98 -29.99 -18.17
CA GLU A 164 -4.14 -31.17 -18.14
C GLU A 164 -3.23 -31.11 -16.91
N LYS A 165 -3.53 -31.92 -15.89
CA LYS A 165 -2.59 -32.16 -14.78
C LYS A 165 -1.39 -32.94 -15.35
N GLN A 166 -0.27 -32.26 -15.57
CA GLN A 166 1.00 -32.95 -15.76
C GLN A 166 1.33 -33.68 -14.45
N THR A 167 1.33 -35.02 -14.53
CA THR A 167 1.67 -35.94 -13.43
C THR A 167 3.17 -36.17 -13.41
#